data_AF-A0A349Q7R4-F1
#
_entry.id   AF-A0A349Q7R4-F1
#
_cell.length_a   1.000
_cell.length_b   1.000
_cell.length_c   1.000
_cell.angle_alpha   90.00
_cell.angle_beta   90.00
_cell.angle_gamma   90.00
#
_symmetry.space_group_name_H-M   'P 1'
#
loop_
_entity.id
_entity.type
_entity.pdbx_description
1 polymer ?
#
loop_
_entity_poly.entity_id
_entity_poly.type
_entity_poly.pdbx_seq_one_letter_code
_entity_poly.pdbx_strand_id
1 'polypeptide(L)'
;MNGRFEKRDGREVIVKEKGKPFRILQLTDIHIGGSLGTRKKDKLALAAVEKIVKNANADFVAVTGDMVYPMPLLNQGTLNNLKSTKMFASVMEKLGVDWTVVFGNHDSEVWARLDKEQLGDFYSAQPHCHFRKGDPDIFGV
;
A
#
# COMPACT_ATOMS: atom_id res chain seq x y z
N MET A 1 -2.84 -11.45 -14.19
CA MET A 1 -1.99 -10.38 -14.74
C MET A 1 -1.54 -10.73 -16.16
N ASN A 2 -1.21 -9.74 -17.01
CA ASN A 2 -0.63 -9.88 -18.35
C ASN A 2 0.91 -9.75 -18.33
N GLY A 3 1.56 -10.43 -17.39
CA GLY A 3 3.00 -10.36 -17.19
C GLY A 3 3.47 -11.37 -16.15
N ARG A 4 4.73 -11.29 -15.76
CA ARG A 4 5.29 -12.06 -14.65
C ARG A 4 6.44 -11.30 -14.01
N PHE A 5 6.71 -11.59 -12.74
CA PHE A 5 7.87 -11.09 -12.02
C PHE A 5 9.05 -12.04 -12.21
N GLU A 6 10.23 -11.47 -12.44
CA GLU A 6 11.49 -12.20 -12.53
C GLU A 6 12.59 -11.46 -11.76
N LYS A 7 13.64 -12.17 -11.34
CA LYS A 7 14.87 -11.55 -10.86
C LYS A 7 15.87 -11.43 -12.00
N ARG A 8 16.38 -10.21 -12.26
CA ARG A 8 17.44 -9.92 -13.24
C ARG A 8 18.41 -8.89 -12.65
N ASP A 9 19.71 -9.16 -12.72
CA ASP A 9 20.76 -8.25 -12.24
C ASP A 9 20.54 -7.76 -10.79
N GLY A 10 20.10 -8.66 -9.91
CA GLY A 10 19.78 -8.36 -8.51
C GLY A 10 18.46 -7.58 -8.28
N ARG A 11 17.74 -7.22 -9.34
CA ARG A 11 16.50 -6.44 -9.29
C ARG A 11 15.30 -7.31 -9.63
N GLU A 12 14.14 -6.94 -9.11
CA GLU A 12 12.88 -7.47 -9.62
C GLU A 12 12.49 -6.73 -10.88
N VAL A 13 12.02 -7.46 -11.89
CA VAL A 13 11.54 -6.89 -13.14
C VAL A 13 10.19 -7.48 -13.49
N ILE A 14 9.35 -6.67 -14.10
CA ILE A 14 8.07 -7.11 -14.66
C ILE A 14 8.28 -7.38 -16.15
N VAL A 15 8.11 -8.63 -16.56
CA VAL A 15 8.13 -9.03 -17.96
C VAL A 15 6.69 -9.12 -18.47
N LYS A 16 6.28 -8.10 -19.21
CA LYS A 16 4.97 -8.02 -19.86
C LYS A 16 4.81 -9.09 -20.94
N GLU A 17 3.61 -9.65 -21.05
CA GLU A 17 3.26 -10.57 -22.15
C GLU A 17 3.23 -9.87 -23.50
N LYS A 18 3.83 -10.50 -24.52
CA LYS A 18 3.83 -9.96 -25.88
C LYS A 18 2.39 -9.84 -26.41
N GLY A 19 2.05 -8.68 -26.96
CA GLY A 19 0.75 -8.44 -27.59
C GLY A 19 -0.41 -8.16 -26.65
N LYS A 20 -0.21 -8.20 -25.32
CA LYS A 20 -1.24 -7.81 -24.33
C LYS A 20 -0.82 -6.55 -23.59
N PRO A 21 -1.71 -5.60 -23.28
CA PRO A 21 -1.36 -4.46 -22.43
C PRO A 21 -1.05 -4.92 -20.99
N PHE A 22 -0.13 -4.22 -20.32
CA PHE A 22 0.10 -4.36 -18.88
C PHE A 22 -0.37 -3.06 -18.22
N ARG A 23 -1.32 -3.16 -17.29
CA ARG A 23 -1.97 -1.99 -16.67
C ARG A 23 -1.44 -1.77 -15.26
N ILE A 24 -0.82 -0.62 -15.05
CA ILE A 24 -0.42 -0.16 -13.72
C ILE A 24 -1.43 0.87 -13.24
N LEU A 25 -2.03 0.63 -12.08
CA LEU A 25 -2.87 1.60 -11.39
C LEU A 25 -2.06 2.27 -10.27
N GLN A 26 -1.97 3.59 -10.31
CA GLN A 26 -1.38 4.37 -9.22
C GLN A 26 -2.48 4.86 -8.29
N LEU A 27 -2.28 4.68 -6.98
CA LEU A 27 -3.10 5.26 -5.91
C LEU A 27 -2.19 6.06 -4.97
N THR A 28 -2.74 7.08 -4.31
CA THR A 28 -2.02 7.90 -3.33
C THR A 28 -3.02 8.53 -2.37
N ASP A 29 -2.55 9.01 -1.22
CA ASP A 29 -3.34 9.86 -0.30
C ASP A 29 -4.68 9.23 0.10
N ILE A 30 -4.65 7.94 0.43
CA ILE A 30 -5.85 7.19 0.84
C ILE A 30 -6.20 7.52 2.30
N HIS A 31 -5.18 7.83 3.11
CA HIS A 31 -5.30 8.28 4.51
C HIS A 31 -6.28 7.47 5.35
N ILE A 32 -6.11 6.14 5.38
CA ILE A 32 -6.94 5.28 6.24
C ILE A 32 -6.65 5.62 7.71
N GLY A 33 -7.68 6.09 8.41
CA GLY A 33 -7.55 6.58 9.77
C GLY A 33 -7.59 5.46 10.82
N GLY A 34 -8.44 4.45 10.65
CA GLY A 34 -8.56 3.31 11.56
C GLY A 34 -9.15 3.62 12.94
N SER A 35 -9.75 4.80 13.12
CA SER A 35 -10.39 5.27 14.35
C SER A 35 -11.90 5.03 14.35
N LEU A 36 -12.58 5.31 15.48
CA LEU A 36 -14.04 5.33 15.51
C LEU A 36 -14.63 6.49 14.70
N GLY A 37 -13.97 7.65 14.72
CA GLY A 37 -14.40 8.85 13.98
C GLY A 37 -14.26 8.71 12.46
N THR A 38 -13.31 7.90 12.00
CA THR A 38 -13.08 7.67 10.56
C THR A 38 -13.80 6.45 10.01
N ARG A 39 -14.37 5.57 10.84
CA ARG A 39 -14.92 4.26 10.42
C ARG A 39 -15.79 4.30 9.16
N LYS A 40 -16.70 5.27 9.05
CA LYS A 40 -17.55 5.42 7.85
C LYS A 40 -16.74 5.84 6.61
N LYS A 41 -15.81 6.78 6.78
CA LYS A 41 -14.93 7.27 5.70
C LYS A 41 -13.96 6.18 5.25
N ASP A 42 -13.32 5.49 6.19
CA ASP A 42 -12.42 4.36 5.91
C ASP A 42 -13.14 3.27 5.09
N LYS A 43 -14.37 2.92 5.48
CA LYS A 43 -15.19 1.95 4.72
C LYS A 43 -15.45 2.41 3.28
N LEU A 44 -15.77 3.69 3.09
CA LEU A 44 -16.02 4.25 1.76
C LEU A 44 -14.74 4.32 0.92
N ALA A 45 -13.62 4.73 1.52
CA ALA A 45 -12.33 4.78 0.86
C ALA A 45 -11.87 3.39 0.39
N LEU A 46 -11.93 2.38 1.27
CA LEU A 46 -11.57 1.01 0.93
C LEU A 46 -12.50 0.40 -0.13
N ALA A 47 -13.81 0.71 -0.08
CA ALA A 47 -14.74 0.29 -1.12
C ALA A 47 -14.46 0.98 -2.47
N ALA A 48 -14.02 2.24 -2.45
CA ALA A 48 -13.59 2.96 -3.65
C ALA A 48 -12.31 2.34 -4.23
N VAL A 49 -11.32 2.02 -3.40
CA VAL A 49 -10.10 1.30 -3.80
C VAL A 49 -10.48 -0.03 -4.48
N GLU A 50 -11.29 -0.86 -3.83
CA GLU A 50 -11.74 -2.14 -4.39
C GLU A 50 -12.41 -1.96 -5.77
N LYS A 51 -13.29 -0.96 -5.89
CA LYS A 51 -14.00 -0.68 -7.14
C LYS A 51 -13.05 -0.18 -8.24
N ILE A 52 -12.13 0.73 -7.93
CA ILE A 52 -11.18 1.31 -8.90
C ILE A 52 -10.22 0.22 -9.38
N VAL A 53 -9.65 -0.58 -8.48
CA VAL A 53 -8.75 -1.69 -8.84
C VAL A 53 -9.44 -2.67 -9.79
N LYS A 54 -10.67 -3.10 -9.46
CA LYS A 54 -11.47 -4.00 -10.31
C LYS A 54 -11.79 -3.38 -11.67
N ASN A 55 -12.24 -2.13 -11.70
CA ASN A 55 -12.64 -1.46 -12.94
C ASN A 55 -11.45 -1.14 -13.84
N ALA A 56 -10.30 -0.82 -13.26
CA ALA A 56 -9.06 -0.58 -14.02
C ALA A 56 -8.55 -1.87 -14.70
N ASN A 57 -9.01 -3.04 -14.25
CA ASN A 57 -8.46 -4.35 -14.63
C ASN A 57 -6.92 -4.33 -14.49
N ALA A 58 -6.46 -3.82 -13.33
CA ALA A 58 -5.05 -3.57 -13.06
C ALA A 58 -4.28 -4.90 -13.00
N ASP A 59 -3.12 -4.92 -13.64
CA ASP A 59 -2.16 -6.01 -13.53
C ASP A 59 -1.19 -5.78 -12.35
N PHE A 60 -1.03 -4.52 -11.93
CA PHE A 60 -0.20 -4.11 -10.81
C PHE A 60 -0.74 -2.81 -10.19
N VAL A 61 -0.66 -2.66 -8.87
CA VAL A 61 -1.05 -1.45 -8.15
C VAL A 61 0.14 -0.83 -7.42
N ALA A 62 0.43 0.44 -7.69
CA ALA A 62 1.46 1.20 -6.99
C ALA A 62 0.82 2.23 -6.06
N VAL A 63 1.04 2.11 -4.75
CA VAL A 63 0.57 3.08 -3.75
C VAL A 63 1.70 4.04 -3.43
N THR A 64 1.57 5.31 -3.82
CA THR A 64 2.68 6.27 -3.80
C THR A 64 2.70 7.19 -2.59
N GLY A 65 2.53 6.61 -1.41
CA GLY A 65 2.56 7.33 -0.14
C GLY A 65 1.20 7.58 0.47
N ASP A 66 1.24 7.94 1.76
CA ASP A 66 0.11 8.50 2.50
C ASP A 66 -1.12 7.57 2.49
N MET A 67 -0.83 6.29 2.63
CA MET A 67 -1.83 5.22 2.67
C MET A 67 -2.61 5.23 3.98
N VAL A 68 -1.91 5.52 5.09
CA VAL A 68 -2.51 5.64 6.42
C VAL A 68 -2.29 7.03 7.00
N TYR A 69 -3.20 7.43 7.88
CA TYR A 69 -3.12 8.73 8.56
C TYR A 69 -3.34 8.54 10.07
N PRO A 70 -2.27 8.28 10.84
CA PRO A 70 -2.37 7.97 12.25
C PRO A 70 -2.56 9.21 13.14
N MET A 71 -3.49 10.11 12.81
CA MET A 71 -3.71 11.37 13.54
C MET A 71 -4.76 11.22 14.65
N PRO A 72 -4.38 11.13 15.94
CA PRO A 72 -5.34 10.88 17.02
C PRO A 72 -6.24 12.08 17.30
N LEU A 73 -5.81 13.28 16.94
CA LEU A 73 -6.52 14.53 17.24
C LEU A 73 -7.88 14.54 16.55
N LEU A 74 -8.91 14.93 17.30
CA LEU A 74 -10.31 14.96 16.82
C LEU A 74 -10.81 13.63 16.23
N ASN A 75 -10.25 12.50 16.67
CA ASN A 75 -10.56 11.16 16.14
C ASN A 75 -10.35 11.03 14.61
N GLN A 76 -9.40 11.77 14.02
CA GLN A 76 -9.10 11.69 12.58
C GLN A 76 -8.26 10.47 12.19
N GLY A 77 -7.85 9.67 13.16
CA GLY A 77 -6.99 8.50 12.96
C GLY A 77 -6.68 7.81 14.29
N THR A 78 -5.96 6.69 14.23
CA THR A 78 -5.46 5.96 15.40
C THR A 78 -3.94 6.02 15.44
N LEU A 79 -3.35 6.05 16.64
CA LEU A 79 -1.89 5.87 16.80
C LEU A 79 -1.42 4.51 16.28
N ASN A 80 -2.29 3.51 16.26
CA ASN A 80 -1.99 2.17 15.77
C ASN A 80 -2.03 2.12 14.23
N ASN A 81 -1.06 2.74 13.56
CA ASN A 81 -0.92 2.74 12.10
C ASN A 81 -0.86 1.32 11.51
N LEU A 82 -0.42 0.30 12.26
CA LEU A 82 -0.51 -1.10 11.84
C LEU A 82 -1.95 -1.56 11.61
N LYS A 83 -2.92 -1.08 12.39
CA LYS A 83 -4.33 -1.42 12.21
C LYS A 83 -4.84 -0.91 10.87
N SER A 84 -4.62 0.38 10.57
CA SER A 84 -5.00 1.00 9.30
C SER A 84 -4.30 0.33 8.13
N THR A 85 -3.01 0.02 8.30
CA THR A 85 -2.19 -0.70 7.33
C THR A 85 -2.76 -2.08 7.01
N LYS A 86 -3.13 -2.86 8.03
CA LYS A 86 -3.78 -4.17 7.86
C LYS A 86 -5.14 -4.08 7.16
N MET A 87 -5.91 -3.02 7.41
CA MET A 87 -7.20 -2.82 6.74
C MET A 87 -7.00 -2.65 5.22
N PHE A 88 -6.02 -1.85 4.81
CA PHE A 88 -5.70 -1.67 3.39
C PHE A 88 -5.11 -2.94 2.76
N ALA A 89 -4.07 -3.52 3.38
CA ALA A 89 -3.43 -4.73 2.89
C ALA A 89 -4.44 -5.88 2.73
N SER A 90 -5.37 -6.05 3.68
CA SER A 90 -6.42 -7.07 3.59
C SER A 90 -7.33 -6.89 2.36
N VAL A 91 -7.57 -5.67 1.89
CA VAL A 91 -8.34 -5.42 0.66
C VAL A 91 -7.52 -5.84 -0.56
N MET A 92 -6.25 -5.45 -0.62
CA MET A 92 -5.35 -5.80 -1.73
C MET A 92 -5.12 -7.30 -1.83
N GLU A 93 -4.85 -7.98 -0.71
CA GLU A 93 -4.67 -9.43 -0.67
C GLU A 93 -5.95 -10.17 -1.04
N LYS A 94 -7.13 -9.67 -0.65
CA LYS A 94 -8.42 -10.24 -1.06
C LYS A 94 -8.67 -10.06 -2.56
N LEU A 95 -8.20 -8.96 -3.14
CA LEU A 95 -8.29 -8.72 -4.58
C LEU A 95 -7.34 -9.62 -5.38
N GLY A 96 -6.28 -10.13 -4.75
CA GLY A 96 -5.27 -10.98 -5.40
C GLY A 96 -4.51 -10.26 -6.51
N VAL A 97 -4.38 -8.93 -6.41
CA VAL A 97 -3.62 -8.12 -7.34
C VAL A 97 -2.22 -7.89 -6.77
N ASP A 98 -1.20 -8.02 -7.59
CA ASP A 98 0.16 -7.67 -7.20
C ASP A 98 0.26 -6.16 -6.96
N TRP A 99 0.89 -5.77 -5.86
CA TRP A 99 0.94 -4.37 -5.45
C TRP A 99 2.25 -4.00 -4.78
N THR A 100 2.53 -2.72 -4.67
CA THR A 100 3.63 -2.19 -3.88
C THR A 100 3.24 -0.86 -3.26
N VAL A 101 4.05 -0.40 -2.32
CA VAL A 101 3.88 0.87 -1.63
C VAL A 101 5.22 1.59 -1.51
N VAL A 102 5.20 2.92 -1.53
CA VAL A 102 6.28 3.74 -0.98
C VAL A 102 5.72 4.57 0.16
N PHE A 103 6.56 4.88 1.15
CA PHE A 103 6.11 5.66 2.31
C PHE A 103 5.99 7.14 1.98
N GLY A 104 4.87 7.73 2.35
CA GLY A 104 4.70 9.17 2.45
C GLY A 104 5.14 9.71 3.81
N ASN A 105 4.85 10.98 4.06
CA ASN A 105 5.13 11.61 5.35
C ASN A 105 4.11 11.21 6.42
N HIS A 106 2.87 10.94 6.04
CA HIS A 106 1.80 10.63 7.00
C HIS A 106 1.79 9.17 7.46
N ASP A 107 2.43 8.24 6.73
CA ASP A 107 2.35 6.81 7.07
C ASP A 107 2.98 6.45 8.44
N SER A 108 3.90 7.28 8.91
CA SER A 108 4.62 7.10 10.18
C SER A 108 4.94 8.46 10.82
N GLU A 109 3.90 9.17 11.24
CA GLU A 109 4.02 10.40 12.04
C GLU A 109 4.70 10.18 13.39
N VAL A 110 5.14 11.27 14.05
CA VAL A 110 5.87 11.21 15.33
C VAL A 110 5.11 10.55 16.48
N TRP A 111 3.78 10.48 16.38
CA TRP A 111 2.91 9.82 17.35
C TRP A 111 2.48 8.41 16.92
N ALA A 112 2.84 7.97 15.72
CA ALA A 112 2.52 6.64 15.24
C ALA A 112 3.21 5.56 16.07
N ARG A 113 2.53 4.42 16.26
CA ARG A 113 3.04 3.32 17.08
C ARG A 113 4.22 2.61 16.41
N LEU A 114 4.16 2.42 15.09
CA LEU A 114 5.21 1.76 14.32
C LEU A 114 5.92 2.79 13.44
N ASP A 115 7.23 2.63 13.30
CA ASP A 115 8.02 3.35 12.31
C ASP A 115 7.89 2.75 10.90
N LYS A 116 8.56 3.37 9.92
CA LYS A 116 8.57 2.89 8.53
C LYS A 116 9.26 1.52 8.39
N GLU A 117 10.29 1.24 9.18
CA GLU A 117 11.03 -0.03 9.18
C GLU A 117 10.14 -1.21 9.54
N GLN A 118 9.40 -1.08 10.64
CA GLN A 118 8.45 -2.07 11.13
C GLN A 118 7.24 -2.24 10.21
N LEU A 119 6.76 -1.15 9.60
CA LEU A 119 5.73 -1.24 8.56
C LEU A 119 6.27 -1.91 7.30
N GLY A 120 7.54 -1.66 6.94
CA GLY A 120 8.21 -2.28 5.80
C GLY A 120 8.33 -3.79 5.96
N ASP A 121 8.65 -4.26 7.17
CA ASP A 121 8.61 -5.69 7.50
C ASP A 121 7.21 -6.28 7.32
N PHE A 122 6.17 -5.55 7.75
CA PHE A 122 4.79 -6.00 7.53
C PHE A 122 4.44 -6.09 6.04
N TYR A 123 4.78 -5.07 5.24
CA TYR A 123 4.47 -5.05 3.80
C TYR A 123 5.20 -6.15 3.05
N SER A 124 6.51 -6.30 3.27
CA SER A 124 7.33 -7.32 2.60
C SER A 124 6.91 -8.76 2.94
N ALA A 125 6.16 -8.95 4.03
CA ALA A 125 5.60 -10.24 4.41
C ALA A 125 4.24 -10.57 3.73
N GLN A 126 3.62 -9.63 3.00
CA GLN A 126 2.34 -9.91 2.35
C GLN A 126 2.54 -10.68 1.03
N PRO A 127 1.70 -11.70 0.74
CA PRO A 127 1.89 -12.56 -0.44
C PRO A 127 1.98 -11.84 -1.79
N HIS A 128 1.16 -10.81 -2.01
CA HIS A 128 1.11 -10.07 -3.28
C HIS A 128 1.80 -8.69 -3.19
N CYS A 129 2.47 -8.37 -2.07
CA CYS A 129 3.15 -7.09 -1.93
C CYS A 129 4.64 -7.21 -2.31
N HIS A 130 5.03 -6.43 -3.30
CA HIS A 130 6.38 -6.34 -3.82
C HIS A 130 7.21 -5.26 -3.12
N PHE A 131 6.80 -4.83 -1.93
CA PHE A 131 7.56 -3.86 -1.14
C PHE A 131 8.95 -4.41 -0.83
N ARG A 132 9.97 -3.57 -1.00
CA ARG A 132 11.34 -3.86 -0.60
C ARG A 132 11.91 -2.64 0.11
N LYS A 133 12.61 -2.92 1.21
CA LYS A 133 13.44 -1.94 1.90
C LYS A 133 14.48 -1.37 0.92
N GLY A 134 14.64 -0.05 0.97
CA GLY A 134 15.60 0.71 0.19
C GLY A 134 16.97 0.70 0.85
N ASP A 135 17.87 1.51 0.31
CA ASP A 135 19.18 1.71 0.94
C ASP A 135 19.03 2.73 2.08
N PRO A 136 19.36 2.35 3.33
CA PRO A 136 19.20 3.22 4.50
C PRO A 136 20.06 4.49 4.41
N ASP A 137 21.13 4.49 3.61
CA ASP A 137 22.03 5.64 3.47
C ASP A 137 21.46 6.76 2.58
N ILE A 138 20.37 6.51 1.84
CA ILE A 138 19.72 7.50 0.94
C ILE A 138 18.27 7.78 1.34
N PHE A 139 17.98 7.75 2.64
CA PHE A 139 16.65 7.91 3.23
C PHE A 139 15.70 6.75 2.93
N GLY A 140 16.21 5.64 2.40
CA GLY A 140 15.48 4.40 2.28
C GLY A 140 15.17 3.79 3.65
N VAL A 141 14.05 3.06 3.70
CA VAL A 141 13.66 2.22 4.84
C VAL A 141 14.38 0.90 4.74
#